data_AF-A0A838Y341-F1
#
_entry.id   AF-A0A838Y341-F1
#
_cell.length_a   1.000
_cell.length_b   1.000
_cell.length_c   1.000
_cell.angle_alpha   90.00
_cell.angle_beta   90.00
_cell.angle_gamma   90.00
#
_symmetry.space_group_name_H-M   'P 1'
#
loop_
_entity.id
_entity.type
_entity.pdbx_description
1 polymer ?
#
loop_
_entity_poly.entity_id
_entity_poly.type
_entity_poly.pdbx_seq_one_letter_code
_entity_poly.pdbx_strand_id
1 'polypeptide(L)'
;MSPRLLLLLVLLWWHPAIASTLIAYTEELPPLNFQQSDKVSGFSSELLQAMADKAAIPLSQQLLPWARSYALTQSTPGSLLFSTVRTPEREKLFRWVGPIGPRRIYLYRLSRRKDILLRNIEQLKQLRTSTLFESATQKRLQALGLRLGEEQDSGRSDAVNLGKLQLGRVDLVAMLDWAMAWQLQQAGLDAHQVQAVALLDGQHQYWYALNLQTADDTVRRLQAALDALEKSGYTERLRQKYMGRDRIPADIADFTQR
;
A
#
# COMPACT_ATOMS: atom_id res chain seq x y z
N MET A 1 66.15 44.45 -2.28
CA MET A 1 65.09 45.01 -3.15
C MET A 1 64.26 43.83 -3.67
N SER A 2 62.95 44.00 -3.58
CA SER A 2 61.78 43.10 -3.74
C SER A 2 61.76 42.18 -4.99
N PRO A 3 60.82 41.22 -5.16
CA PRO A 3 59.70 40.83 -4.27
C PRO A 3 59.52 39.31 -4.04
N ARG A 4 58.78 38.99 -2.97
CA ARG A 4 58.21 37.67 -2.67
C ARG A 4 56.94 37.47 -3.51
N LEU A 5 56.84 36.37 -4.25
CA LEU A 5 55.58 35.93 -4.87
C LEU A 5 54.91 34.93 -3.92
N LEU A 6 53.83 35.34 -3.26
CA LEU A 6 52.98 34.45 -2.46
C LEU A 6 52.15 33.57 -3.41
N LEU A 7 52.40 32.26 -3.41
CA LEU A 7 51.46 31.28 -3.96
C LEU A 7 50.31 31.09 -2.95
N LEU A 8 49.12 31.57 -3.32
CA LEU A 8 47.87 31.27 -2.63
C LEU A 8 47.42 29.85 -3.03
N LEU A 9 47.70 28.88 -2.15
CA LEU A 9 47.10 27.54 -2.21
C LEU A 9 45.63 27.65 -1.78
N VAL A 10 44.72 27.68 -2.77
CA VAL A 10 43.28 27.50 -2.54
C VAL A 10 43.04 26.02 -2.24
N LEU A 11 43.04 25.68 -0.95
CA LEU A 11 42.53 24.40 -0.46
C LEU A 11 41.00 24.40 -0.64
N LEU A 12 40.54 23.89 -1.79
CA LEU A 12 39.16 23.46 -1.96
C LEU A 12 38.90 22.33 -0.96
N TRP A 13 38.35 22.67 0.20
CA TRP A 13 37.78 21.71 1.13
C TRP A 13 36.58 21.03 0.45
N TRP A 14 36.84 19.92 -0.23
CA TRP A 14 35.83 18.93 -0.55
C TRP A 14 35.29 18.40 0.78
N HIS A 15 34.22 19.02 1.28
CA HIS A 15 33.40 18.36 2.28
C HIS A 15 32.73 17.22 1.54
N PRO A 16 32.98 15.95 1.89
CA PRO A 16 32.10 14.89 1.43
C PRO A 16 30.72 15.28 1.92
N ALA A 17 29.79 15.51 0.99
CA ALA A 17 28.40 15.74 1.33
C ALA A 17 27.92 14.45 2.00
N ILE A 18 27.91 14.44 3.34
CA ILE A 18 27.30 13.35 4.10
C ILE A 18 25.83 13.40 3.71
N ALA A 19 25.41 12.45 2.88
CA ALA A 19 24.01 12.32 2.51
C ALA A 19 23.22 12.13 3.82
N SER A 20 22.34 13.08 4.14
CA SER A 20 21.49 12.98 5.32
C SER A 20 20.59 11.74 5.18
N THR A 21 20.49 10.97 6.26
CA THR A 21 19.64 9.78 6.29
C THR A 21 18.18 10.17 6.10
N LEU A 22 17.53 9.54 5.13
CA LEU A 22 16.10 9.66 4.88
C LEU A 22 15.35 8.84 5.93
N ILE A 23 14.41 9.47 6.64
CA ILE A 23 13.61 8.79 7.67
C ILE A 23 12.24 8.44 7.09
N ALA A 24 11.94 7.15 7.02
CA ALA A 24 10.69 6.62 6.51
C ALA A 24 9.76 6.17 7.64
N TYR A 25 8.60 6.79 7.73
CA TYR A 25 7.54 6.46 8.67
C TYR A 25 6.44 5.64 7.99
N THR A 26 5.81 4.73 8.75
CA THR A 26 4.65 3.97 8.28
C THR A 26 3.77 3.54 9.45
N GLU A 27 2.68 2.82 9.17
CA GLU A 27 1.78 2.20 10.15
C GLU A 27 1.92 0.66 10.16
N GLU A 28 1.10 -0.05 10.92
CA GLU A 28 0.96 -1.50 10.81
C GLU A 28 -0.12 -1.82 9.76
N LEU A 29 0.29 -2.33 8.60
CA LEU A 29 -0.58 -2.68 7.46
C LEU A 29 -0.02 -3.89 6.70
N PRO A 30 -0.07 -5.11 7.27
CA PRO A 30 0.40 -6.30 6.61
C PRO A 30 -0.43 -6.62 5.36
N PRO A 31 0.18 -7.04 4.24
CA PRO A 31 1.60 -7.36 4.06
C PRO A 31 2.43 -6.21 3.47
N LEU A 32 1.89 -4.99 3.38
CA LEU A 32 2.61 -3.84 2.83
C LEU A 32 3.73 -3.39 3.75
N ASN A 33 3.43 -3.27 5.04
CA ASN A 33 4.35 -2.84 6.08
C ASN A 33 3.89 -3.39 7.43
N PHE A 34 4.76 -4.08 8.15
CA PHE A 34 4.47 -4.65 9.45
C PHE A 34 5.77 -4.90 10.22
N GLN A 35 5.68 -4.96 11.54
CA GLN A 35 6.83 -5.31 12.36
C GLN A 35 7.14 -6.80 12.22
N GLN A 36 8.36 -7.14 11.80
CA GLN A 36 8.87 -8.51 11.83
C GLN A 36 10.20 -8.54 12.58
N SER A 37 10.18 -9.15 13.77
CA SER A 37 11.29 -9.06 14.73
C SER A 37 11.62 -7.60 15.02
N ASP A 38 12.88 -7.17 14.87
CA ASP A 38 13.31 -5.81 15.19
C ASP A 38 13.34 -4.86 13.97
N LYS A 39 12.72 -5.24 12.85
CA LYS A 39 12.69 -4.44 11.62
C LYS A 39 11.28 -4.29 11.05
N VAL A 40 11.06 -3.16 10.37
CA VAL A 40 9.91 -2.99 9.49
C VAL A 40 10.12 -3.87 8.27
N SER A 41 9.13 -4.69 7.94
CA SER A 41 9.12 -5.62 6.80
C SER A 41 7.82 -5.48 6.02
N GLY A 42 7.74 -6.15 4.86
CA GLY A 42 6.57 -6.08 3.98
C GLY A 42 6.91 -5.54 2.60
N PHE A 43 5.97 -5.68 1.68
CA PHE A 43 6.17 -5.31 0.27
C PHE A 43 6.66 -3.87 0.09
N SER A 44 5.98 -2.91 0.72
CA SER A 44 6.28 -1.48 0.57
C SER A 44 7.59 -1.10 1.27
N SER A 45 7.90 -1.75 2.39
CA SER A 45 9.13 -1.56 3.16
C SER A 45 10.37 -2.10 2.43
N GLU A 46 10.30 -3.32 1.89
CA GLU A 46 11.40 -3.94 1.15
C GLU A 46 11.60 -3.31 -0.23
N LEU A 47 10.53 -2.82 -0.86
CA LEU A 47 10.63 -2.04 -2.10
C LEU A 47 11.35 -0.72 -1.85
N LEU A 48 10.97 0.00 -0.78
CA LEU A 48 11.60 1.27 -0.42
C LEU A 48 13.09 1.09 -0.10
N GLN A 49 13.44 0.02 0.63
CA GLN A 49 14.84 -0.30 0.92
C GLN A 49 15.63 -0.53 -0.37
N ALA A 50 15.11 -1.35 -1.29
CA ALA A 50 15.76 -1.61 -2.57
C ALA A 50 15.90 -0.35 -3.43
N MET A 51 14.91 0.55 -3.39
CA MET A 51 14.98 1.85 -4.06
C MET A 51 16.07 2.73 -3.46
N ALA A 52 16.14 2.81 -2.13
CA ALA A 52 17.13 3.61 -1.42
C ALA A 52 18.56 3.10 -1.66
N ASP A 53 18.78 1.79 -1.58
CA ASP A 53 20.06 1.15 -1.88
C ASP A 53 20.51 1.47 -3.31
N LYS A 54 19.60 1.33 -4.28
CA LYS A 54 19.88 1.62 -5.69
C LYS A 54 20.14 3.11 -5.96
N ALA A 55 19.50 4.00 -5.20
CA ALA A 55 19.68 5.43 -5.28
C ALA A 55 20.89 5.95 -4.48
N ALA A 56 21.59 5.07 -3.75
CA ALA A 56 22.63 5.42 -2.79
C ALA A 56 22.14 6.46 -1.74
N ILE A 57 20.95 6.24 -1.19
CA ILE A 57 20.34 7.07 -0.15
C ILE A 57 20.33 6.27 1.16
N PRO A 58 20.99 6.73 2.23
CA PRO A 58 20.85 6.12 3.54
C PRO A 58 19.39 6.21 4.01
N LEU A 59 18.82 5.10 4.47
CA LEU A 59 17.41 5.00 4.85
C LEU A 59 17.28 4.41 6.25
N SER A 60 16.37 4.98 7.05
CA SER A 60 15.91 4.40 8.32
C SER A 60 14.39 4.28 8.29
N GLN A 61 13.84 3.15 8.73
CA GLN A 61 12.39 2.90 8.71
C GLN A 61 11.83 2.78 10.13
N GLN A 62 10.68 3.38 10.37
CA GLN A 62 10.01 3.40 11.67
C GLN A 62 8.51 3.13 11.53
N LEU A 63 7.99 2.24 12.37
CA LEU A 63 6.58 1.91 12.45
C LEU A 63 5.93 2.64 13.62
N LEU A 64 4.95 3.50 13.33
CA LEU A 64 4.26 4.35 14.31
C LEU A 64 2.76 4.41 13.96
N PRO A 65 1.88 4.85 14.88
CA PRO A 65 0.48 5.08 14.54
C PRO A 65 0.34 6.04 13.35
N TRP A 66 -0.58 5.75 12.42
CA TRP A 66 -0.73 6.49 11.14
C TRP A 66 -0.76 8.02 11.32
N ALA A 67 -1.56 8.51 12.26
CA ALA A 67 -1.67 9.95 12.53
C ALA A 67 -0.33 10.59 12.93
N ARG A 68 0.50 9.85 13.68
CA ARG A 68 1.85 10.29 14.07
C ARG A 68 2.80 10.26 12.88
N SER A 69 2.81 9.18 12.10
CA SER A 69 3.63 9.06 10.88
C SER A 69 3.33 10.19 9.88
N TYR A 70 2.04 10.50 9.69
CA TYR A 70 1.56 11.59 8.84
C TYR A 70 2.01 12.97 9.33
N ALA A 71 1.86 13.23 10.64
CA ALA A 71 2.27 14.51 11.24
C ALA A 71 3.79 14.71 11.15
N LEU A 72 4.58 13.69 11.52
CA LEU A 72 6.05 13.75 11.48
C LEU A 72 6.56 13.97 10.06
N THR A 73 5.95 13.32 9.08
CA THR A 73 6.38 13.46 7.68
C THR A 73 6.21 14.88 7.16
N GLN A 74 5.13 15.58 7.55
CA GLN A 74 4.94 16.98 7.14
C GLN A 74 5.88 17.95 7.84
N SER A 75 6.23 17.70 9.10
CA SER A 75 7.03 18.63 9.91
C SER A 75 8.55 18.37 9.87
N THR A 76 8.98 17.19 9.42
CA THR A 76 10.39 16.77 9.47
C THR A 76 11.01 16.78 8.07
N PRO A 77 11.92 17.72 7.75
CA PRO A 77 12.67 17.68 6.49
C PRO A 77 13.47 16.38 6.37
N GLY A 78 13.61 15.84 5.15
CA GLY A 78 14.32 14.58 4.94
C GLY A 78 13.56 13.35 5.47
N SER A 79 12.23 13.39 5.44
CA SER A 79 11.37 12.26 5.80
C SER A 79 10.35 11.91 4.72
N LEU A 80 9.80 10.70 4.82
CA LEU A 80 8.70 10.22 3.98
C LEU A 80 7.73 9.34 4.76
N LEU A 81 6.48 9.30 4.28
CA LEU A 81 5.44 8.37 4.66
C LEU A 81 5.23 7.37 3.52
N PHE A 82 5.11 6.08 3.82
CA PHE A 82 4.92 5.07 2.77
C PHE A 82 3.63 4.27 2.90
N SER A 83 3.22 3.64 1.79
CA SER A 83 1.90 3.01 1.62
C SER A 83 0.75 4.00 1.75
N THR A 84 0.92 5.20 1.16
CA THR A 84 -0.07 6.29 1.27
C THR A 84 -0.93 6.40 0.02
N VAL A 85 -2.25 6.51 0.21
CA VAL A 85 -3.17 6.88 -0.89
C VAL A 85 -3.01 8.37 -1.18
N ARG A 86 -2.72 8.68 -2.45
CA ARG A 86 -2.66 10.04 -3.00
C ARG A 86 -4.08 10.53 -3.27
N THR A 87 -4.47 11.63 -2.64
CA THR A 87 -5.81 12.24 -2.76
C THR A 87 -5.67 13.74 -3.09
N PRO A 88 -6.71 14.38 -3.65
CA PRO A 88 -6.67 15.82 -3.95
C PRO A 88 -6.29 16.69 -2.74
N GLU A 89 -6.74 16.31 -1.55
CA GLU A 89 -6.46 17.04 -0.30
C GLU A 89 -5.00 16.93 0.14
N ARG A 90 -4.35 15.80 -0.19
CA ARG A 90 -2.94 15.53 0.16
C ARG A 90 -1.96 15.95 -0.93
N GLU A 91 -2.43 16.19 -2.14
CA GLU A 91 -1.62 16.44 -3.33
C GLU A 91 -0.55 17.53 -3.09
N LYS A 92 -0.95 18.62 -2.44
CA LYS A 92 -0.10 19.78 -2.16
C LYS A 92 0.72 19.66 -0.88
N LEU A 93 0.55 18.58 -0.10
CA LEU A 93 1.17 18.39 1.20
C LEU A 93 2.45 17.57 1.15
N PHE A 94 2.74 16.93 0.02
CA PHE A 94 3.89 16.03 -0.15
C PHE A 94 4.49 16.11 -1.55
N ARG A 95 5.73 15.66 -1.69
CA ARG A 95 6.28 15.19 -2.98
C ARG A 95 5.95 13.70 -3.12
N TRP A 96 5.69 13.24 -4.34
CA TRP A 96 5.21 11.88 -4.57
C TRP A 96 6.21 11.07 -5.40
N VAL A 97 6.51 9.85 -4.95
CA VAL A 97 7.25 8.82 -5.71
C VAL A 97 6.37 7.58 -5.82
N GLY A 98 6.19 7.06 -7.02
CA GLY A 98 5.26 5.97 -7.29
C GLY A 98 4.58 6.06 -8.66
N PRO A 99 3.45 5.36 -8.84
CA PRO A 99 2.76 4.52 -7.85
C PRO A 99 3.54 3.24 -7.50
N ILE A 100 3.32 2.67 -6.32
CA ILE A 100 3.95 1.41 -5.87
C ILE A 100 3.05 0.19 -6.03
N GLY A 101 1.76 0.42 -6.24
CA GLY A 101 0.78 -0.61 -6.47
C GLY A 101 -0.65 -0.10 -6.44
N PRO A 102 -1.58 -0.81 -7.09
CA PRO A 102 -2.98 -0.44 -7.07
C PRO A 102 -3.60 -0.73 -5.70
N ARG A 103 -4.63 0.03 -5.33
CA ARG A 103 -5.47 -0.22 -4.16
C ARG A 103 -6.82 -0.71 -4.64
N ARG A 104 -7.00 -2.03 -4.74
CA ARG A 104 -8.20 -2.65 -5.30
C ARG A 104 -8.95 -3.43 -4.24
N ILE A 105 -10.20 -3.05 -3.98
CA ILE A 105 -11.14 -3.76 -3.13
C ILE A 105 -12.05 -4.58 -4.03
N TYR A 106 -12.09 -5.88 -3.79
CA TYR A 106 -12.99 -6.80 -4.48
C TYR A 106 -14.01 -7.39 -3.51
N LEU A 107 -15.14 -7.81 -4.07
CA LEU A 107 -16.08 -8.71 -3.42
C LEU A 107 -15.67 -10.15 -3.71
N TYR A 108 -15.40 -10.92 -2.65
CA TYR A 108 -15.00 -12.32 -2.72
C TYR A 108 -16.11 -13.22 -2.22
N ARG A 109 -16.32 -14.33 -2.92
CA ARG A 109 -17.12 -15.47 -2.45
C ARG A 109 -16.27 -16.71 -2.33
N LEU A 110 -16.80 -17.74 -1.66
CA LEU A 110 -16.26 -19.09 -1.81
C LEU A 110 -16.44 -19.58 -3.24
N SER A 111 -15.41 -20.22 -3.81
CA SER A 111 -15.43 -20.75 -5.17
C SER A 111 -16.55 -21.76 -5.41
N ARG A 112 -16.96 -22.51 -4.38
CA ARG A 112 -18.09 -23.46 -4.42
C ARG A 112 -19.46 -22.79 -4.60
N ARG A 113 -19.61 -21.51 -4.25
CA ARG A 113 -20.87 -20.74 -4.37
C ARG A 113 -21.06 -20.19 -5.79
N LYS A 114 -21.20 -21.08 -6.77
CA LYS A 114 -21.37 -20.69 -8.19
C LYS A 114 -22.72 -20.02 -8.48
N ASP A 115 -23.66 -20.10 -7.54
CA ASP A 115 -24.95 -19.41 -7.53
C ASP A 115 -24.82 -17.87 -7.45
N ILE A 116 -23.73 -17.37 -6.85
CA ILE A 116 -23.51 -15.93 -6.70
C ILE A 116 -22.86 -15.36 -7.96
N LEU A 117 -23.67 -14.66 -8.76
CA LEU A 117 -23.27 -13.95 -9.98
C LEU A 117 -23.67 -12.48 -9.88
N LEU A 118 -22.70 -11.61 -9.58
CA LEU A 118 -22.93 -10.18 -9.48
C LEU A 118 -22.78 -9.50 -10.84
N ARG A 119 -23.78 -8.71 -11.20
CA ARG A 119 -23.83 -7.83 -12.38
C ARG A 119 -24.21 -6.40 -12.01
N ASN A 120 -24.91 -6.22 -10.89
CA ASN A 120 -25.32 -4.91 -10.39
C ASN A 120 -25.40 -4.92 -8.85
N ILE A 121 -25.58 -3.71 -8.28
CA ILE A 121 -25.65 -3.49 -6.83
C ILE A 121 -26.93 -4.06 -6.22
N GLU A 122 -28.05 -4.15 -6.95
CA GLU A 122 -29.30 -4.70 -6.40
C GLU A 122 -29.15 -6.17 -6.01
N GLN A 123 -28.36 -6.93 -6.74
CA GLN A 123 -28.02 -8.32 -6.37
C GLN A 123 -27.18 -8.39 -5.09
N LEU A 124 -26.39 -7.35 -4.79
CA LEU A 124 -25.61 -7.28 -3.57
C LEU A 124 -26.51 -7.16 -2.34
N LYS A 125 -27.68 -6.52 -2.46
CA LYS A 125 -28.67 -6.38 -1.38
C LYS A 125 -29.38 -7.70 -1.02
N GLN A 126 -29.21 -8.74 -1.82
CA GLN A 126 -29.77 -10.08 -1.57
C GLN A 126 -28.76 -10.99 -0.84
N LEU A 127 -27.56 -10.49 -0.56
CA LEU A 127 -26.43 -11.25 -0.03
C LEU A 127 -25.91 -10.60 1.23
N ARG A 128 -25.34 -11.40 2.12
CA ARG A 128 -24.66 -10.89 3.31
C ARG A 128 -23.18 -10.67 3.04
N THR A 129 -22.74 -9.42 3.15
CA THR A 129 -21.35 -9.02 2.88
C THR A 129 -20.64 -8.58 4.16
N SER A 130 -19.50 -9.21 4.49
CA SER A 130 -18.66 -8.80 5.63
C SER A 130 -17.54 -7.85 5.22
N THR A 131 -17.22 -6.90 6.09
CA THR A 131 -16.12 -5.93 5.91
C THR A 131 -15.36 -5.66 7.21
N LEU A 132 -14.21 -5.00 7.13
CA LEU A 132 -13.53 -4.51 8.32
C LEU A 132 -14.37 -3.40 8.99
N PHE A 133 -14.58 -3.52 10.29
CA PHE A 133 -15.34 -2.57 11.09
C PHE A 133 -14.76 -1.15 10.99
N GLU A 134 -15.64 -0.15 10.82
CA GLU A 134 -15.34 1.28 10.63
C GLU A 134 -14.48 1.64 9.41
N SER A 135 -14.20 0.66 8.55
CA SER A 135 -13.40 0.88 7.34
C SER A 135 -14.12 1.78 6.33
N ALA A 136 -13.33 2.41 5.46
CA ALA A 136 -13.87 3.12 4.29
C ALA A 136 -14.73 2.20 3.41
N THR A 137 -14.42 0.90 3.35
CA THR A 137 -15.19 -0.10 2.62
C THR A 137 -16.58 -0.30 3.21
N GLN A 138 -16.70 -0.37 4.54
CA GLN A 138 -18.00 -0.47 5.21
C GLN A 138 -18.87 0.76 4.91
N LYS A 139 -18.29 1.95 5.04
CA LYS A 139 -18.97 3.22 4.71
C LYS A 139 -19.41 3.27 3.25
N ARG A 140 -18.57 2.77 2.33
CA ARG A 140 -18.92 2.66 0.91
C ARG A 140 -20.11 1.73 0.69
N LEU A 141 -20.12 0.53 1.28
CA LEU A 141 -21.27 -0.37 1.16
C LEU A 141 -22.56 0.25 1.73
N GLN A 142 -22.45 1.05 2.80
CA GLN A 142 -23.60 1.78 3.36
C GLN A 142 -24.12 2.83 2.38
N ALA A 143 -23.21 3.59 1.74
CA ALA A 143 -23.56 4.55 0.69
C ALA A 143 -24.22 3.88 -0.53
N LEU A 144 -23.90 2.60 -0.80
CA LEU A 144 -24.55 1.78 -1.82
C LEU A 144 -25.90 1.18 -1.38
N GLY A 145 -26.36 1.50 -0.16
CA GLY A 145 -27.69 1.14 0.34
C GLY A 145 -27.78 -0.21 1.07
N LEU A 146 -26.66 -0.85 1.42
CA LEU A 146 -26.66 -2.03 2.27
C LEU A 146 -26.74 -1.64 3.75
N ARG A 147 -27.66 -2.21 4.52
CA ARG A 147 -27.86 -1.87 5.94
C ARG A 147 -26.97 -2.72 6.84
N LEU A 148 -26.40 -2.10 7.88
CA LEU A 148 -25.60 -2.81 8.86
C LEU A 148 -26.49 -3.70 9.74
N GLY A 149 -26.14 -4.98 9.87
CA GLY A 149 -26.93 -5.98 10.61
C GLY A 149 -27.88 -6.79 9.74
N GLU A 150 -28.17 -6.32 8.52
CA GLU A 150 -28.98 -7.03 7.52
C GLU A 150 -28.08 -7.51 6.37
N GLU A 151 -27.91 -6.71 5.31
CA GLU A 151 -27.06 -7.05 4.17
C GLU A 151 -25.56 -6.90 4.48
N GLN A 152 -25.20 -6.10 5.49
CA GLN A 152 -23.81 -6.00 5.95
C GLN A 152 -23.57 -6.69 7.28
N ASP A 153 -22.38 -7.27 7.37
CA ASP A 153 -21.74 -7.70 8.58
C ASP A 153 -20.35 -7.03 8.69
N SER A 154 -19.75 -7.05 9.88
CA SER A 154 -18.40 -6.55 10.07
C SER A 154 -17.59 -7.36 11.06
N GLY A 155 -16.30 -7.47 10.80
CA GLY A 155 -15.31 -8.14 11.66
C GLY A 155 -14.24 -7.16 12.12
N ARG A 156 -13.58 -7.49 13.22
CA ARG A 156 -12.50 -6.70 13.80
C ARG A 156 -11.16 -6.85 13.07
N SER A 157 -11.06 -7.82 12.15
CA SER A 157 -9.88 -8.03 11.30
C SER A 157 -10.27 -8.75 10.02
N ASP A 158 -9.41 -8.64 9.00
CA ASP A 158 -9.57 -9.36 7.73
C ASP A 158 -9.57 -10.89 7.93
N ALA A 159 -8.77 -11.41 8.87
CA ALA A 159 -8.77 -12.82 9.24
C ALA A 159 -10.16 -13.28 9.76
N VAL A 160 -10.81 -12.47 10.60
CA VAL A 160 -12.17 -12.77 11.10
C VAL A 160 -13.16 -12.78 9.95
N ASN A 161 -13.08 -11.83 9.02
CA ASN A 161 -13.98 -11.76 7.86
C ASN A 161 -13.80 -12.96 6.93
N LEU A 162 -12.56 -13.36 6.64
CA LEU A 162 -12.26 -14.58 5.89
C LEU A 162 -12.82 -15.83 6.60
N GLY A 163 -12.64 -15.94 7.92
CA GLY A 163 -13.19 -17.04 8.71
C GLY A 163 -14.72 -17.13 8.63
N LYS A 164 -15.42 -16.00 8.69
CA LYS A 164 -16.88 -15.96 8.50
C LYS A 164 -17.30 -16.44 7.12
N LEU A 165 -16.56 -16.07 6.07
CA LEU A 165 -16.80 -16.54 4.71
C LEU A 165 -16.65 -18.06 4.59
N GLN A 166 -15.56 -18.61 5.14
CA GLN A 166 -15.28 -20.05 5.13
C GLN A 166 -16.37 -20.87 5.83
N LEU A 167 -16.88 -20.35 6.94
CA LEU A 167 -17.98 -20.94 7.71
C LEU A 167 -19.37 -20.72 7.07
N GLY A 168 -19.46 -19.98 5.96
CA GLY A 168 -20.73 -19.66 5.31
C GLY A 168 -21.64 -18.74 6.13
N ARG A 169 -21.09 -18.01 7.10
CA ARG A 169 -21.86 -17.03 7.90
C ARG A 169 -22.18 -15.75 7.13
N VAL A 170 -21.42 -15.52 6.06
CA VAL A 170 -21.62 -14.45 5.08
C VAL A 170 -21.42 -15.03 3.69
N ASP A 171 -22.08 -14.45 2.69
CA ASP A 171 -21.96 -14.84 1.29
C ASP A 171 -20.73 -14.24 0.63
N LEU A 172 -20.39 -13.01 1.05
CA LEU A 172 -19.33 -12.20 0.48
C LEU A 172 -18.44 -11.58 1.55
N VAL A 173 -17.21 -11.29 1.16
CA VAL A 173 -16.30 -10.41 1.90
C VAL A 173 -15.76 -9.34 0.97
N ALA A 174 -15.88 -8.07 1.36
CA ALA A 174 -15.23 -6.97 0.65
C ALA A 174 -13.85 -6.70 1.26
N MET A 175 -12.79 -6.96 0.50
CA MET A 175 -11.41 -6.89 1.00
C MET A 175 -10.45 -6.44 -0.11
N LEU A 176 -9.33 -5.87 0.28
CA LEU A 176 -8.24 -5.59 -0.66
C LEU A 176 -7.70 -6.89 -1.27
N ASP A 177 -7.32 -6.85 -2.54
CA ASP A 177 -6.71 -7.98 -3.26
C ASP A 177 -5.52 -8.59 -2.55
N TRP A 178 -4.55 -7.75 -2.18
CA TRP A 178 -3.38 -8.18 -1.44
C TRP A 178 -3.72 -8.68 -0.04
N ALA A 179 -4.75 -8.12 0.60
CA ALA A 179 -5.15 -8.52 1.95
C ALA A 179 -5.76 -9.92 1.91
N MET A 180 -6.62 -10.19 0.93
CA MET A 180 -7.21 -11.51 0.72
C MET A 180 -6.11 -12.56 0.49
N ALA A 181 -5.16 -12.27 -0.40
CA ALA A 181 -4.05 -13.18 -0.66
C ALA A 181 -3.20 -13.45 0.59
N TRP A 182 -2.89 -12.40 1.36
CA TRP A 182 -2.18 -12.53 2.62
C TRP A 182 -2.93 -13.39 3.63
N GLN A 183 -4.24 -13.14 3.84
CA GLN A 183 -5.03 -13.90 4.80
C GLN A 183 -5.14 -15.39 4.42
N LEU A 184 -5.26 -15.70 3.13
CA LEU A 184 -5.24 -17.10 2.65
C LEU A 184 -3.90 -17.77 2.95
N GLN A 185 -2.79 -17.08 2.69
CA GLN A 185 -1.45 -17.59 2.99
C GLN A 185 -1.26 -17.81 4.50
N GLN A 186 -1.67 -16.85 5.34
CA GLN A 186 -1.59 -16.98 6.80
C GLN A 186 -2.45 -18.13 7.34
N ALA A 187 -3.61 -18.37 6.72
CA ALA A 187 -4.51 -19.46 7.10
C ALA A 187 -4.12 -20.82 6.51
N GLY A 188 -3.08 -20.91 5.67
CA GLY A 188 -2.70 -22.13 4.96
C GLY A 188 -3.77 -22.62 3.98
N LEU A 189 -4.61 -21.70 3.47
CA LEU A 189 -5.70 -22.01 2.56
C LEU A 189 -5.27 -21.86 1.10
N ASP A 190 -5.77 -22.76 0.25
CA ASP A 190 -5.57 -22.64 -1.19
C ASP A 190 -6.31 -21.41 -1.72
N ALA A 191 -5.60 -20.58 -2.48
CA ALA A 191 -6.17 -19.40 -3.12
C ALA A 191 -7.34 -19.72 -4.07
N HIS A 192 -7.46 -20.95 -4.58
CA HIS A 192 -8.60 -21.39 -5.39
C HIS A 192 -9.90 -21.57 -4.59
N GLN A 193 -9.87 -21.52 -3.25
CA GLN A 193 -11.07 -21.64 -2.43
C GLN A 193 -11.95 -20.39 -2.44
N VAL A 194 -11.40 -19.24 -2.82
CA VAL A 194 -12.12 -17.98 -2.96
C VAL A 194 -12.00 -17.44 -4.39
N GLN A 195 -13.00 -16.68 -4.80
CA GLN A 195 -13.04 -16.06 -6.13
C GLN A 195 -13.56 -14.63 -6.01
N ALA A 196 -12.85 -13.68 -6.59
CA ALA A 196 -13.36 -12.32 -6.78
C ALA A 196 -14.51 -12.35 -7.80
N VAL A 197 -15.60 -11.63 -7.51
CA VAL A 197 -16.81 -11.59 -8.35
C VAL A 197 -17.23 -10.18 -8.75
N ALA A 198 -16.69 -9.15 -8.10
CA ALA A 198 -16.84 -7.77 -8.51
C ALA A 198 -15.71 -6.90 -7.96
N LEU A 199 -15.30 -5.88 -8.72
CA LEU A 199 -14.46 -4.78 -8.26
C LEU A 199 -15.36 -3.75 -7.58
N LEU A 200 -15.14 -3.51 -6.29
CA LEU A 200 -15.89 -2.53 -5.51
C LEU A 200 -15.24 -1.14 -5.56
N ASP A 201 -13.91 -1.10 -5.49
CA ASP A 201 -13.10 0.12 -5.54
C ASP A 201 -11.75 -0.19 -6.16
N GLY A 202 -11.30 0.60 -7.12
CA GLY A 202 -10.01 0.43 -7.82
C GLY A 202 -9.43 1.75 -8.31
N GLN A 203 -9.94 2.88 -7.81
CA GLN A 203 -9.62 4.22 -8.32
C GLN A 203 -8.36 4.82 -7.67
N HIS A 204 -7.74 4.08 -6.75
CA HIS A 204 -6.64 4.57 -5.93
C HIS A 204 -5.38 3.73 -6.10
N GLN A 205 -4.24 4.36 -5.84
CA GLN A 205 -2.93 3.72 -5.82
C GLN A 205 -2.22 4.11 -4.53
N TYR A 206 -1.28 3.26 -4.11
CA TYR A 206 -0.37 3.56 -3.03
C TYR A 206 0.89 4.23 -3.58
N TRP A 207 1.45 5.14 -2.78
CA TRP A 207 2.62 5.95 -3.10
C TRP A 207 3.54 6.11 -1.88
N TYR A 208 4.76 6.55 -2.15
CA TYR A 208 5.64 7.18 -1.17
C TYR A 208 5.37 8.70 -1.17
N ALA A 209 5.05 9.25 0.00
CA ALA A 209 4.77 10.66 0.23
C ALA A 209 5.93 11.29 0.99
N LEU A 210 6.80 12.03 0.31
CA LEU A 210 7.98 12.66 0.89
C LEU A 210 7.63 14.07 1.39
N ASN A 211 8.32 14.53 2.43
CA ASN A 211 8.20 15.89 2.92
C ASN A 211 8.39 16.93 1.77
N LEU A 212 7.63 18.03 1.78
CA LEU A 212 7.67 19.06 0.72
C LEU A 212 9.03 19.72 0.51
N GLN A 213 9.87 19.74 1.54
CA GLN A 213 11.22 20.30 1.50
C GLN A 213 12.26 19.31 0.98
N THR A 214 11.84 18.09 0.59
CA THR A 214 12.74 17.13 -0.04
C THR A 214 13.25 17.67 -1.36
N ALA A 215 14.57 17.64 -1.55
CA ALA A 215 15.21 18.10 -2.78
C ALA A 215 14.73 17.29 -4.00
N ASP A 216 14.54 17.98 -5.13
CA ASP A 216 14.08 17.36 -6.38
C ASP A 216 14.99 16.21 -6.83
N ASP A 217 16.29 16.31 -6.59
CA ASP A 217 17.23 15.24 -6.91
C ASP A 217 16.91 13.93 -6.18
N THR A 218 16.56 13.99 -4.89
CA THR A 218 16.15 12.81 -4.11
C THR A 218 14.88 12.18 -4.67
N VAL A 219 13.88 13.00 -5.03
CA VAL A 219 12.63 12.53 -5.66
C VAL A 219 12.92 11.82 -6.98
N ARG A 220 13.72 12.43 -7.85
CA ARG A 220 14.10 11.87 -9.16
C ARG A 220 14.87 10.56 -9.01
N ARG A 221 15.85 10.48 -8.11
CA ARG A 221 16.66 9.27 -7.91
C ARG A 221 15.81 8.11 -7.40
N LEU A 222 14.90 8.35 -6.46
CA LEU A 222 13.98 7.32 -5.97
C LEU A 222 13.02 6.87 -7.07
N GLN A 223 12.45 7.77 -7.86
CA GLN A 223 11.59 7.39 -9.00
C GLN A 223 12.36 6.55 -10.03
N ALA A 224 13.56 6.98 -10.42
CA ALA A 224 14.40 6.22 -11.35
C ALA A 224 14.79 4.84 -10.80
N ALA A 225 14.98 4.72 -9.49
CA ALA A 225 15.23 3.43 -8.84
C ALA A 225 13.98 2.53 -8.89
N LEU A 226 12.79 3.06 -8.63
CA LEU A 226 11.52 2.32 -8.75
C LEU A 226 11.34 1.80 -10.18
N ASP A 227 11.44 2.67 -11.19
CA ASP A 227 11.27 2.32 -12.60
C ASP A 227 12.24 1.21 -13.03
N ALA A 228 13.48 1.24 -12.53
CA ALA A 228 14.49 0.23 -12.83
C ALA A 228 14.19 -1.12 -12.13
N LEU A 229 13.70 -1.09 -10.88
CA LEU A 229 13.29 -2.29 -10.16
C LEU A 229 12.09 -2.96 -10.83
N GLU A 230 11.13 -2.18 -11.31
CA GLU A 230 10.00 -2.67 -12.11
C GLU A 230 10.48 -3.35 -13.40
N LYS A 231 11.34 -2.69 -14.18
CA LYS A 231 11.90 -3.25 -15.42
C LYS A 231 12.68 -4.56 -15.20
N SER A 232 13.32 -4.71 -14.03
CA SER A 232 14.05 -5.94 -13.67
C SER A 232 13.14 -7.09 -13.17
N GLY A 233 11.84 -6.84 -13.03
CA GLY A 233 10.89 -7.77 -12.43
C GLY A 233 11.05 -7.95 -10.92
N TYR A 234 11.88 -7.14 -10.24
CA TYR A 234 12.05 -7.20 -8.80
C TYR A 234 10.72 -6.93 -8.08
N THR A 235 10.02 -5.88 -8.47
CA THR A 235 8.73 -5.50 -7.88
C THR A 235 7.70 -6.62 -8.00
N GLU A 236 7.68 -7.35 -9.12
CA GLU A 236 6.76 -8.47 -9.31
C GLU A 236 7.12 -9.69 -8.44
N ARG A 237 8.41 -10.04 -8.35
CA ARG A 237 8.86 -11.11 -7.44
C ARG A 237 8.55 -10.76 -5.98
N LEU A 238 8.75 -9.51 -5.60
CA LEU A 238 8.43 -9.03 -4.26
C LEU A 238 6.93 -9.05 -3.99
N ARG A 239 6.11 -8.67 -4.97
CA ARG A 239 4.65 -8.79 -4.90
C ARG A 239 4.25 -10.25 -4.69
N GLN A 240 4.80 -11.18 -5.46
CA GLN A 240 4.52 -12.62 -5.33
C GLN A 240 4.91 -13.18 -3.97
N LYS A 241 6.02 -12.74 -3.38
CA LYS A 241 6.45 -13.14 -2.03
C LYS A 241 5.39 -12.84 -0.95
N TYR A 242 4.70 -11.71 -1.07
CA TYR A 242 3.78 -11.19 -0.04
C TYR A 242 2.29 -11.37 -0.36
N MET A 243 1.94 -11.43 -1.64
CA MET A 243 0.57 -11.34 -2.13
C MET A 243 0.22 -12.47 -3.10
N GLY A 244 1.14 -13.41 -3.33
CA GLY A 244 0.97 -14.44 -4.36
C GLY A 244 0.80 -13.86 -5.76
N ARG A 245 0.25 -14.66 -6.67
CA ARG A 245 -0.06 -14.22 -8.05
C ARG A 245 -1.44 -13.59 -8.10
N ASP A 246 -1.58 -12.54 -8.91
CA ASP A 246 -2.90 -11.99 -9.24
C ASP A 246 -3.72 -13.05 -9.99
N ARG A 247 -4.95 -13.30 -9.52
CA ARG A 247 -5.87 -14.32 -10.03
C ARG A 247 -7.29 -13.76 -10.23
N ILE A 248 -7.41 -12.45 -10.35
CA ILE A 248 -8.70 -11.80 -10.58
C ILE A 248 -9.22 -12.19 -11.98
N PRO A 249 -10.45 -12.73 -12.10
CA PRO A 249 -11.03 -13.02 -13.40
C PRO A 249 -11.26 -11.73 -14.21
N ALA A 250 -11.06 -11.80 -15.52
CA ALA A 250 -11.17 -10.64 -16.41
C ALA A 250 -12.62 -10.13 -16.60
N ASP A 251 -13.62 -10.95 -16.28
CA ASP A 251 -15.03 -10.77 -16.60
C ASP A 251 -15.91 -10.52 -15.36
N ILE A 252 -15.36 -9.92 -14.31
CA ILE A 252 -16.11 -9.55 -13.11
C ILE A 252 -16.80 -8.19 -13.25
N ALA A 253 -17.89 -7.98 -12.51
CA ALA A 253 -18.57 -6.69 -12.49
C ALA A 253 -17.67 -5.58 -11.92
N ASP A 254 -17.83 -4.35 -12.40
CA ASP A 254 -17.11 -3.17 -11.92
C ASP A 254 -18.11 -2.16 -11.33
N PHE A 255 -18.00 -1.91 -10.03
CA PHE A 255 -18.82 -0.97 -9.27
C PHE A 255 -18.07 0.30 -8.89
N THR A 256 -16.92 0.57 -9.52
CA THR A 256 -16.09 1.74 -9.17
C THR A 256 -16.74 3.07 -9.51
N GLN A 257 -17.59 3.13 -10.54
CA GLN A 257 -18.22 4.35 -11.06
C GLN A 257 -19.63 4.63 -10.50
N ARG A 258 -20.06 3.93 -9.45
CA ARG A 258 -21.40 4.06 -8.87
C ARG A 258 -21.38 4.63 -7.46
#